data_AF-A0A848HJP0-F1
#
_entry.id   AF-A0A848HJP0-F1
#
_cell.length_a   1.000
_cell.length_b   1.000
_cell.length_c   1.000
_cell.angle_alpha   90.00
_cell.angle_beta   90.00
_cell.angle_gamma   90.00
#
_symmetry.space_group_name_H-M   'P 1'
#
loop_
_entity.id
_entity.type
_entity.pdbx_description
1 polymer ?
#
loop_
_entity_poly.entity_id
_entity_poly.type
_entity_poly.pdbx_seq_one_letter_code
_entity_poly.pdbx_strand_id
1 'polypeptide(L)'
;MSQLLSQEQVQGYARDGFVTPVDVLTPEEVRAFRGDLEAWERGRGAPIDFPEKSKSYLLFDWADQLVHHPKILDAVEDLIGPDILVYHSTLFLKEAHTSAYVRWHQDSPYFYLDPHEHVTAWVALSEASVQAGCMRVLPGSHRWGAFEHDDKPDPLNMIKRGQGISDRFDHETGTFMPLKTGQMSLHHTDLVHASGSNDSDDRRLGYAISYIPAHVRPVGAVKPSALCVRGRDHGNFLPEGRLASALSEEDRRRHKEALALFRALQDAGFAGAAA
;
A
#
# COMPACT_ATOMS: atom_id res chain seq x y z
N MET A 1 5.59 1.97 24.95
CA MET A 1 4.87 1.87 23.66
C MET A 1 3.61 2.67 23.83
N SER A 2 3.40 3.72 23.02
CA SER A 2 2.15 4.48 23.03
C SER A 2 1.15 3.75 22.15
N GLN A 3 0.04 3.26 22.73
CA GLN A 3 -1.09 2.78 21.95
C GLN A 3 -1.74 3.99 21.27
N LEU A 4 -1.86 3.95 19.95
CA LEU A 4 -2.54 4.98 19.16
C LEU A 4 -3.97 4.58 18.83
N LEU A 5 -4.20 3.30 18.50
CA LEU A 5 -5.53 2.75 18.27
C LEU A 5 -6.20 2.40 19.60
N SER A 6 -7.49 2.74 19.70
CA SER A 6 -8.34 2.25 20.79
C SER A 6 -8.57 0.74 20.69
N GLN A 7 -8.88 0.11 21.82
CA GLN A 7 -9.25 -1.31 21.85
C GLN A 7 -10.45 -1.63 20.94
N GLU A 8 -11.41 -0.69 20.81
CA GLU A 8 -12.53 -0.84 19.88
C GLU A 8 -12.07 -0.88 18.42
N GLN A 9 -11.11 -0.03 18.04
CA GLN A 9 -10.53 -0.03 16.69
C GLN A 9 -9.76 -1.33 16.41
N VAL A 10 -8.98 -1.83 17.37
CA VAL A 10 -8.25 -3.11 17.23
C VAL A 10 -9.22 -4.29 17.08
N GLN A 11 -10.28 -4.34 17.89
CA GLN A 11 -11.33 -5.34 17.77
C GLN A 11 -12.12 -5.20 16.46
N GLY A 12 -12.37 -3.96 16.03
CA GLY A 12 -12.96 -3.63 14.74
C GLY A 12 -12.12 -4.12 13.57
N TYR A 13 -10.81 -3.95 13.61
CA TYR A 13 -9.89 -4.49 12.61
C TYR A 13 -10.00 -6.02 12.52
N ALA A 14 -9.97 -6.72 13.66
CA ALA A 14 -10.13 -8.18 13.68
C ALA A 14 -11.49 -8.63 13.11
N ARG A 15 -12.57 -7.89 13.39
CA ARG A 15 -13.94 -8.20 12.96
C ARG A 15 -14.26 -7.76 11.52
N ASP A 16 -13.71 -6.67 11.04
CA ASP A 16 -14.13 -6.07 9.77
C ASP A 16 -13.00 -6.02 8.73
N GLY A 17 -11.75 -6.20 9.18
CA GLY A 17 -10.56 -6.26 8.34
C GLY A 17 -9.95 -4.89 8.04
N PHE A 18 -10.47 -3.81 8.63
CA PHE A 18 -9.96 -2.45 8.44
C PHE A 18 -10.20 -1.53 9.64
N VAL A 19 -9.43 -0.43 9.69
CA VAL A 19 -9.65 0.73 10.56
C VAL A 19 -9.62 1.99 9.70
N THR A 20 -10.62 2.85 9.85
CA THR A 20 -10.68 4.15 9.16
C THR A 20 -11.67 5.10 9.84
N PRO A 21 -11.43 6.43 9.81
CA PRO A 21 -10.14 7.08 9.54
C PRO A 21 -9.21 7.03 10.77
N VAL A 22 -7.91 7.23 10.55
CA VAL A 22 -6.91 7.47 11.62
C VAL A 22 -6.15 8.76 11.31
N ASP A 23 -6.16 9.71 12.25
CA ASP A 23 -5.43 10.98 12.11
C ASP A 23 -3.92 10.77 12.35
N VAL A 24 -3.09 10.95 11.32
CA VAL A 24 -1.65 10.67 11.42
C VAL A 24 -0.77 11.87 11.10
N LEU A 25 -1.03 12.60 10.02
CA LEU A 25 -0.19 13.72 9.59
C LEU A 25 -0.82 15.06 9.96
N THR A 26 0.04 16.02 10.26
CA THR A 26 -0.31 17.43 10.35
C THR A 26 -0.47 18.07 8.96
N PRO A 27 -1.19 19.20 8.84
CA PRO A 27 -1.26 19.93 7.59
C PRO A 27 0.12 20.36 7.04
N GLU A 28 1.07 20.66 7.93
CA GLU A 28 2.45 21.01 7.58
C GLU A 28 3.19 19.85 6.93
N GLU A 29 3.11 18.65 7.53
CA GLU A 29 3.72 17.43 6.98
C GLU A 29 3.14 17.08 5.62
N VAL A 30 1.82 17.17 5.46
CA VAL A 30 1.20 16.88 4.16
C VAL A 30 1.65 17.87 3.09
N ARG A 31 1.71 19.18 3.41
CA ARG A 31 2.22 20.19 2.47
C ARG A 31 3.67 19.91 2.07
N ALA A 32 4.51 19.48 3.02
CA ALA A 32 5.90 19.12 2.73
C ALA A 32 5.99 17.88 1.82
N PHE A 33 5.37 16.76 2.20
CA PHE A 33 5.47 15.52 1.44
C PHE A 33 4.86 15.62 0.04
N ARG A 34 3.66 16.23 -0.07
CA ARG A 34 3.04 16.49 -1.38
C ARG A 34 3.88 17.46 -2.20
N GLY A 35 4.41 18.51 -1.57
CA GLY A 35 5.25 19.51 -2.22
C GLY A 35 6.53 18.93 -2.82
N ASP A 36 7.22 18.04 -2.09
CA ASP A 36 8.43 17.35 -2.55
C ASP A 36 8.16 16.45 -3.76
N LEU A 37 7.07 15.67 -3.69
CA LEU A 37 6.63 14.84 -4.81
C LEU A 37 6.35 15.70 -6.05
N GLU A 38 5.52 16.74 -5.92
CA GLU A 38 5.14 17.58 -7.05
C GLU A 38 6.33 18.40 -7.59
N ALA A 39 7.27 18.80 -6.73
CA ALA A 39 8.51 19.46 -7.16
C ALA A 39 9.36 18.53 -8.03
N TRP A 40 9.47 17.27 -7.66
CA TRP A 40 10.15 16.26 -8.46
C TRP A 40 9.44 16.01 -9.80
N GLU A 41 8.11 15.88 -9.80
CA GLU A 41 7.31 15.72 -11.03
C GLU A 41 7.51 16.92 -11.98
N ARG A 42 7.49 18.16 -11.45
CA ARG A 42 7.78 19.37 -12.22
C ARG A 42 9.18 19.37 -12.81
N GLY A 43 10.18 18.96 -12.03
CA GLY A 43 11.57 18.86 -12.50
C GLY A 43 11.73 17.83 -13.63
N ARG A 44 10.95 16.75 -13.61
CA ARG A 44 10.93 15.72 -14.66
C ARG A 44 10.05 16.08 -15.85
N GLY A 45 9.05 16.94 -15.66
CA GLY A 45 8.04 17.28 -16.67
C GLY A 45 6.97 16.19 -16.87
N ALA A 46 6.82 15.27 -15.91
CA ALA A 46 5.84 14.19 -15.97
C ALA A 46 5.43 13.74 -14.56
N PRO A 47 4.18 13.26 -14.37
CA PRO A 47 3.76 12.62 -13.13
C PRO A 47 4.64 11.41 -12.79
N ILE A 48 4.73 11.08 -11.51
CA ILE A 48 5.41 9.88 -11.06
C ILE A 48 4.67 8.63 -11.59
N ASP A 49 5.41 7.74 -12.26
CA ASP A 49 4.91 6.44 -12.68
C ASP A 49 5.92 5.35 -12.29
N PHE A 50 5.68 4.13 -12.73
CA PHE A 50 6.61 3.03 -12.62
C PHE A 50 7.95 3.35 -13.33
N PRO A 51 9.10 3.06 -12.71
CA PRO A 51 9.27 2.34 -11.45
C PRO A 51 9.17 3.18 -10.17
N GLU A 52 9.30 4.49 -10.24
CA GLU A 52 9.51 5.36 -9.07
C GLU A 52 8.32 5.41 -8.10
N LYS A 53 7.09 5.16 -8.57
CA LYS A 53 5.90 5.08 -7.71
C LYS A 53 5.85 3.84 -6.79
N SER A 54 6.69 2.83 -7.04
CA SER A 54 6.74 1.58 -6.29
C SER A 54 8.02 1.51 -5.47
N LYS A 55 7.97 1.05 -4.22
CA LYS A 55 9.10 1.11 -3.25
C LYS A 55 9.78 2.49 -3.21
N SER A 56 9.00 3.56 -3.32
CA SER A 56 9.49 4.94 -3.40
C SER A 56 10.28 5.38 -2.16
N TYR A 57 10.09 4.71 -1.01
CA TYR A 57 10.87 4.94 0.21
C TYR A 57 12.37 4.62 0.06
N LEU A 58 12.77 3.92 -1.01
CA LEU A 58 14.18 3.71 -1.36
C LEU A 58 14.74 4.80 -2.30
N LEU A 59 13.95 5.80 -2.66
CA LEU A 59 14.33 6.84 -3.62
C LEU A 59 14.14 8.26 -3.10
N PHE A 60 13.09 8.49 -2.29
CA PHE A 60 12.63 9.83 -1.95
C PHE A 60 12.51 10.02 -0.44
N ASP A 61 12.98 11.18 0.05
CA ASP A 61 12.91 11.54 1.47
C ASP A 61 11.47 11.61 1.98
N TRP A 62 10.51 12.11 1.19
CA TRP A 62 9.10 12.16 1.60
C TRP A 62 8.53 10.76 1.85
N ALA A 63 8.94 9.77 1.05
CA ALA A 63 8.46 8.40 1.16
C ALA A 63 9.17 7.66 2.30
N ASP A 64 10.48 7.84 2.46
CA ASP A 64 11.24 7.33 3.62
C ASP A 64 10.64 7.83 4.94
N GLN A 65 10.35 9.13 5.02
CA GLN A 65 9.77 9.72 6.23
C GLN A 65 8.38 9.16 6.54
N LEU A 66 7.54 8.94 5.52
CA LEU A 66 6.21 8.35 5.72
C LEU A 66 6.29 6.91 6.24
N VAL A 67 7.17 6.06 5.68
CA VAL A 67 7.27 4.66 6.14
C VAL A 67 7.88 4.51 7.54
N HIS A 68 8.55 5.56 8.04
CA HIS A 68 9.08 5.63 9.41
C HIS A 68 8.25 6.53 10.34
N HIS A 69 7.10 7.06 9.88
CA HIS A 69 6.37 8.06 10.65
C HIS A 69 5.85 7.47 11.97
N PRO A 70 6.14 8.09 13.13
CA PRO A 70 5.90 7.47 14.44
C PRO A 70 4.43 7.12 14.67
N LYS A 71 3.48 8.00 14.32
CA LYS A 71 2.04 7.69 14.47
C LYS A 71 1.55 6.58 13.54
N ILE A 72 2.15 6.44 12.35
CA ILE A 72 1.77 5.35 11.43
C ILE A 72 2.25 4.04 12.03
N LEU A 73 3.52 3.98 12.43
CA LEU A 73 4.10 2.80 13.05
C LEU A 73 3.44 2.42 14.39
N ASP A 74 3.04 3.39 15.21
CA ASP A 74 2.31 3.12 16.47
C ASP A 74 0.96 2.45 16.20
N ALA A 75 0.17 2.95 15.24
CA ALA A 75 -1.10 2.31 14.88
C ALA A 75 -0.92 0.95 14.19
N VAL A 76 0.16 0.76 13.44
CA VAL A 76 0.49 -0.55 12.84
C VAL A 76 0.93 -1.54 13.92
N GLU A 77 1.77 -1.11 14.86
CA GLU A 77 2.22 -1.93 16.00
C GLU A 77 1.06 -2.43 16.84
N ASP A 78 0.03 -1.60 17.05
CA ASP A 78 -1.20 -1.99 17.76
C ASP A 78 -1.94 -3.16 17.07
N LEU A 79 -1.71 -3.41 15.79
CA LEU A 79 -2.34 -4.49 15.02
C LEU A 79 -1.45 -5.72 14.82
N ILE A 80 -0.15 -5.54 14.53
CA ILE A 80 0.75 -6.64 14.13
C ILE A 80 1.94 -6.86 15.07
N GLY A 81 2.05 -6.08 16.14
CA GLY A 81 3.14 -6.18 17.11
C GLY A 81 4.41 -5.40 16.73
N PRO A 82 5.48 -5.52 17.52
CA PRO A 82 6.57 -4.54 17.57
C PRO A 82 7.69 -4.73 16.54
N ASP A 83 7.78 -5.91 15.93
CA ASP A 83 8.82 -6.24 14.94
C ASP A 83 8.22 -6.02 13.54
N ILE A 84 8.44 -4.83 12.95
CA ILE A 84 7.73 -4.36 11.75
C ILE A 84 8.70 -4.14 10.60
N LEU A 85 8.37 -4.70 9.44
CA LEU A 85 9.05 -4.46 8.18
C LEU A 85 8.09 -3.79 7.17
N VAL A 86 8.65 -2.99 6.28
CA VAL A 86 8.00 -2.52 5.06
C VAL A 86 8.38 -3.46 3.92
N TYR A 87 7.39 -4.17 3.39
CA TYR A 87 7.58 -5.11 2.30
C TYR A 87 7.50 -4.44 0.92
N HIS A 88 6.56 -3.51 0.78
CA HIS A 88 6.31 -2.79 -0.46
C HIS A 88 5.67 -1.42 -0.18
N SER A 89 5.66 -0.57 -1.19
CA SER A 89 4.82 0.63 -1.18
C SER A 89 4.41 0.98 -2.59
N THR A 90 3.21 1.54 -2.77
CA THR A 90 2.76 2.05 -4.07
C THR A 90 2.05 3.38 -3.90
N LEU A 91 2.44 4.38 -4.69
CA LEU A 91 1.66 5.61 -4.84
C LEU A 91 0.50 5.40 -5.83
N PHE A 92 -0.71 5.57 -5.34
CA PHE A 92 -1.94 5.60 -6.12
C PHE A 92 -2.35 7.05 -6.36
N LEU A 93 -2.03 7.52 -7.56
CA LEU A 93 -2.38 8.85 -8.08
C LEU A 93 -3.55 8.73 -9.05
N LYS A 94 -4.64 9.47 -8.78
CA LYS A 94 -5.71 9.72 -9.75
C LYS A 94 -5.79 11.20 -10.04
N GLU A 95 -5.52 11.61 -11.28
CA GLU A 95 -5.68 13.01 -11.70
C GLU A 95 -7.12 13.50 -11.52
N ALA A 96 -7.31 14.82 -11.46
CA ALA A 96 -8.63 15.42 -11.45
C ALA A 96 -9.45 14.95 -12.67
N HIS A 97 -10.73 14.67 -12.45
CA HIS A 97 -11.68 14.19 -13.47
C HIS A 97 -11.28 12.91 -14.24
N THR A 98 -10.39 12.08 -13.68
CA THR A 98 -10.04 10.80 -14.32
C THR A 98 -11.08 9.72 -14.04
N SER A 99 -11.42 8.93 -15.06
CA SER A 99 -12.24 7.72 -14.92
C SER A 99 -11.46 6.51 -14.39
N ALA A 100 -10.18 6.68 -14.03
CA ALA A 100 -9.34 5.60 -13.55
C ALA A 100 -9.87 4.95 -12.26
N TYR A 101 -9.87 3.62 -12.22
CA TYR A 101 -10.47 2.83 -11.16
C TYR A 101 -9.57 1.67 -10.72
N VAL A 102 -9.96 1.00 -9.64
CA VAL A 102 -9.36 -0.28 -9.20
C VAL A 102 -10.52 -1.25 -8.97
N ARG A 103 -10.44 -2.43 -9.59
CA ARG A 103 -11.44 -3.50 -9.46
C ARG A 103 -11.46 -4.05 -8.02
N TRP A 104 -12.52 -4.77 -7.69
CA TRP A 104 -12.52 -5.60 -6.48
C TRP A 104 -11.35 -6.58 -6.53
N HIS A 105 -10.52 -6.57 -5.48
CA HIS A 105 -9.35 -7.43 -5.37
C HIS A 105 -8.97 -7.62 -3.89
N GLN A 106 -8.04 -8.54 -3.66
CA GLN A 106 -7.28 -8.69 -2.42
C GLN A 106 -5.81 -8.40 -2.71
N ASP A 107 -5.05 -7.97 -1.70
CA ASP A 107 -3.62 -7.71 -1.82
C ASP A 107 -2.79 -9.01 -1.76
N SER A 108 -3.26 -10.03 -1.04
CA SER A 108 -2.50 -11.26 -0.78
C SER A 108 -2.00 -12.01 -2.03
N PRO A 109 -2.74 -12.09 -3.16
CA PRO A 109 -2.26 -12.77 -4.37
C PRO A 109 -1.06 -12.08 -5.02
N TYR A 110 -0.75 -10.83 -4.63
CA TYR A 110 0.43 -10.10 -5.11
C TYR A 110 1.66 -10.29 -4.25
N PHE A 111 1.48 -10.64 -2.97
CA PHE A 111 2.53 -10.54 -1.97
C PHE A 111 3.19 -11.87 -1.63
N TYR A 112 2.48 -13.00 -1.79
CA TYR A 112 3.02 -14.33 -1.56
C TYR A 112 3.66 -14.47 -0.17
N LEU A 113 2.87 -14.22 0.87
CA LEU A 113 3.32 -14.21 2.27
C LEU A 113 2.59 -15.30 3.06
N ASP A 114 3.30 -15.96 3.97
CA ASP A 114 2.73 -16.92 4.93
C ASP A 114 3.22 -16.63 6.37
N PRO A 115 2.31 -16.54 7.35
CA PRO A 115 0.85 -16.42 7.17
C PRO A 115 0.47 -15.15 6.39
N HIS A 116 -0.80 -15.03 5.98
CA HIS A 116 -1.37 -13.83 5.35
C HIS A 116 -1.51 -12.65 6.33
N GLU A 117 -0.44 -12.35 7.06
CA GLU A 117 -0.37 -11.25 8.02
C GLU A 117 0.36 -10.09 7.37
N HIS A 118 -0.42 -9.11 6.95
CA HIS A 118 0.05 -7.90 6.31
C HIS A 118 -1.01 -6.81 6.49
N VAL A 119 -0.55 -5.59 6.72
CA VAL A 119 -1.40 -4.41 6.85
C VAL A 119 -0.98 -3.39 5.80
N THR A 120 -1.91 -3.02 4.93
CA THR A 120 -1.74 -1.82 4.10
C THR A 120 -2.15 -0.60 4.91
N ALA A 121 -1.22 0.32 5.14
CA ALA A 121 -1.52 1.69 5.55
C ALA A 121 -1.67 2.56 4.30
N TRP A 122 -2.89 3.01 4.02
CA TRP A 122 -3.17 3.94 2.92
C TRP A 122 -3.24 5.36 3.47
N VAL A 123 -2.20 6.15 3.22
CA VAL A 123 -2.05 7.52 3.73
C VAL A 123 -2.52 8.53 2.68
N ALA A 124 -3.43 9.42 3.08
CA ALA A 124 -4.01 10.43 2.21
C ALA A 124 -3.13 11.70 2.18
N LEU A 125 -2.44 11.96 1.07
CA LEU A 125 -1.69 13.21 0.83
C LEU A 125 -2.56 14.29 0.14
N SER A 126 -3.79 13.93 -0.20
CA SER A 126 -4.86 14.81 -0.63
C SER A 126 -6.18 14.34 -0.02
N GLU A 127 -7.26 15.08 -0.25
CA GLU A 127 -8.58 14.57 0.10
C GLU A 127 -8.91 13.32 -0.73
N ALA A 128 -9.51 12.33 -0.09
CA ALA A 128 -10.03 11.12 -0.70
C ALA A 128 -11.48 10.95 -0.27
N SER A 129 -12.34 11.87 -0.72
CA SER A 129 -13.80 11.77 -0.55
C SER A 129 -14.39 10.71 -1.48
N VAL A 130 -15.70 10.44 -1.35
CA VAL A 130 -16.41 9.56 -2.30
C VAL A 130 -16.30 10.10 -3.73
N GLN A 131 -16.44 11.43 -3.91
CA GLN A 131 -16.27 12.10 -5.20
C GLN A 131 -14.83 11.98 -5.73
N ALA A 132 -13.82 12.03 -4.85
CA ALA A 132 -12.42 11.83 -5.24
C ALA A 132 -12.03 10.34 -5.43
N GLY A 133 -13.01 9.44 -5.41
CA GLY A 133 -12.80 8.02 -5.66
C GLY A 133 -12.16 7.27 -4.50
N CYS A 134 -12.55 7.57 -3.25
CA CYS A 134 -12.08 6.86 -2.06
C CYS A 134 -12.16 5.33 -2.18
N MET A 135 -11.39 4.61 -1.35
CA MET A 135 -11.50 3.15 -1.33
C MET A 135 -12.85 2.74 -0.76
N ARG A 136 -13.34 1.58 -1.21
CA ARG A 136 -14.51 0.91 -0.65
C ARG A 136 -14.17 -0.55 -0.40
N VAL A 137 -14.77 -1.13 0.63
CA VAL A 137 -14.44 -2.47 1.14
C VAL A 137 -15.69 -3.31 1.33
N LEU A 138 -15.52 -4.62 1.42
CA LEU A 138 -16.54 -5.54 1.94
C LEU A 138 -16.16 -5.94 3.37
N PRO A 139 -16.78 -5.36 4.42
CA PRO A 139 -16.41 -5.64 5.80
C PRO A 139 -16.43 -7.14 6.15
N GLY A 140 -15.37 -7.61 6.80
CA GLY A 140 -15.22 -8.99 7.23
C GLY A 140 -14.77 -9.97 6.15
N SER A 141 -14.57 -9.50 4.92
CA SER A 141 -14.17 -10.34 3.78
C SER A 141 -12.76 -10.91 3.88
N HIS A 142 -11.90 -10.33 4.72
CA HIS A 142 -10.58 -10.87 5.02
C HIS A 142 -10.61 -12.27 5.65
N ARG A 143 -11.74 -12.68 6.23
CA ARG A 143 -11.93 -14.03 6.76
C ARG A 143 -12.45 -15.04 5.75
N TRP A 144 -12.76 -14.63 4.52
CA TRP A 144 -13.32 -15.53 3.50
C TRP A 144 -12.24 -16.34 2.77
N GLY A 145 -10.97 -16.13 3.14
CA GLY A 145 -9.81 -16.71 2.44
C GLY A 145 -9.47 -15.94 1.17
N ALA A 146 -8.39 -16.36 0.53
CA ALA A 146 -7.98 -15.80 -0.76
C ALA A 146 -8.91 -16.29 -1.89
N PHE A 147 -9.32 -15.36 -2.74
CA PHE A 147 -10.05 -15.63 -3.96
C PHE A 147 -9.10 -15.75 -5.15
N GLU A 148 -9.46 -16.62 -6.10
CA GLU A 148 -8.79 -16.61 -7.40
C GLU A 148 -8.99 -15.24 -8.08
N HIS A 149 -7.91 -14.71 -8.65
CA HIS A 149 -7.92 -13.45 -9.38
C HIS A 149 -7.76 -13.71 -10.88
N ASP A 150 -8.56 -13.05 -11.69
CA ASP A 150 -8.41 -13.02 -13.14
C ASP A 150 -7.57 -11.83 -13.60
N ASP A 151 -6.82 -12.01 -14.69
CA ASP A 151 -6.11 -10.94 -15.39
C ASP A 151 -7.03 -10.38 -16.50
N LYS A 152 -7.55 -9.16 -16.31
CA LYS A 152 -8.29 -8.41 -17.33
C LYS A 152 -7.72 -7.00 -17.44
N PRO A 153 -6.64 -6.80 -18.23
CA PRO A 153 -6.03 -5.49 -18.43
C PRO A 153 -7.01 -4.47 -19.02
N ASP A 154 -7.02 -3.28 -18.46
CA ASP A 154 -7.80 -2.13 -18.92
C ASP A 154 -6.95 -0.87 -18.71
N PRO A 155 -6.81 0.03 -19.71
CA PRO A 155 -6.05 1.28 -19.57
C PRO A 155 -6.48 2.16 -18.39
N LEU A 156 -7.74 2.07 -17.97
CA LEU A 156 -8.29 2.82 -16.83
C LEU A 156 -8.15 2.09 -15.50
N ASN A 157 -7.83 0.78 -15.50
CA ASN A 157 -7.52 0.07 -14.27
C ASN A 157 -6.09 0.40 -13.82
N MET A 158 -5.95 0.94 -12.61
CA MET A 158 -4.65 1.35 -12.09
C MET A 158 -3.70 0.17 -11.79
N ILE A 159 -4.26 -1.03 -11.62
CA ILE A 159 -3.49 -2.25 -11.55
C ILE A 159 -3.18 -2.65 -12.99
N LYS A 160 -1.95 -2.43 -13.47
CA LYS A 160 -1.58 -2.61 -14.90
C LYS A 160 -1.84 -4.02 -15.44
N ARG A 161 -1.64 -5.06 -14.61
CA ARG A 161 -1.98 -6.46 -14.95
C ARG A 161 -3.50 -6.67 -15.09
N GLY A 162 -4.26 -5.75 -14.53
CA GLY A 162 -5.70 -5.80 -14.46
C GLY A 162 -6.14 -6.95 -13.59
N GLN A 163 -5.42 -7.32 -12.53
CA GLN A 163 -5.84 -8.37 -11.63
C GLN A 163 -7.04 -7.92 -10.77
N GLY A 164 -7.92 -8.86 -10.45
CA GLY A 164 -9.13 -8.61 -9.67
C GLY A 164 -10.00 -9.85 -9.56
N ILE A 165 -11.15 -9.71 -8.89
CA ILE A 165 -12.13 -10.76 -8.65
C ILE A 165 -13.36 -10.44 -9.49
N SER A 166 -13.38 -10.88 -10.75
CA SER A 166 -14.55 -10.69 -11.62
C SER A 166 -15.75 -11.51 -11.22
N ASP A 167 -16.92 -11.03 -11.67
CA ASP A 167 -18.19 -11.74 -11.71
C ASP A 167 -18.76 -12.13 -10.32
N ARG A 168 -18.07 -11.76 -9.24
CA ARG A 168 -18.44 -12.10 -7.86
C ARG A 168 -18.99 -10.92 -7.07
N PHE A 169 -18.32 -9.78 -7.16
CA PHE A 169 -18.65 -8.57 -6.38
C PHE A 169 -18.95 -7.36 -7.27
N ASP A 170 -19.07 -7.55 -8.58
CA ASP A 170 -19.18 -6.46 -9.56
C ASP A 170 -20.42 -5.58 -9.33
N HIS A 171 -21.47 -6.13 -8.71
CA HIS A 171 -22.69 -5.41 -8.35
C HIS A 171 -22.69 -4.90 -6.89
N GLU A 172 -21.67 -5.22 -6.10
CA GLU A 172 -21.56 -4.77 -4.73
C GLU A 172 -21.18 -3.30 -4.68
N THR A 173 -21.81 -2.55 -3.77
CA THR A 173 -21.42 -1.17 -3.46
C THR A 173 -20.31 -1.12 -2.41
N GLY A 174 -20.38 -2.00 -1.39
CA GLY A 174 -19.46 -2.00 -0.26
C GLY A 174 -19.56 -0.75 0.62
N THR A 175 -18.65 -0.67 1.60
CA THR A 175 -18.54 0.45 2.54
C THR A 175 -17.42 1.38 2.11
N PHE A 176 -17.75 2.64 1.84
CA PHE A 176 -16.76 3.68 1.51
C PHE A 176 -15.89 4.06 2.71
N MET A 177 -14.61 4.33 2.45
CA MET A 177 -13.62 4.76 3.44
C MET A 177 -13.08 6.15 3.05
N PRO A 178 -13.88 7.21 3.20
CA PRO A 178 -13.43 8.55 2.88
C PRO A 178 -12.36 9.01 3.88
N LEU A 179 -11.34 9.72 3.39
CA LEU A 179 -10.25 10.25 4.20
C LEU A 179 -10.05 11.73 3.90
N LYS A 180 -9.88 12.52 4.95
CA LYS A 180 -9.34 13.88 4.84
C LYS A 180 -7.83 13.81 4.61
N THR A 181 -7.29 14.88 4.03
CA THR A 181 -5.85 15.09 3.89
C THR A 181 -5.14 14.90 5.23
N GLY A 182 -4.12 14.04 5.26
CA GLY A 182 -3.33 13.68 6.45
C GLY A 182 -3.89 12.53 7.28
N GLN A 183 -5.06 12.01 6.94
CA GLN A 183 -5.58 10.78 7.54
C GLN A 183 -5.06 9.54 6.82
N MET A 184 -5.21 8.39 7.45
CA MET A 184 -4.98 7.09 6.83
C MET A 184 -6.12 6.11 7.11
N SER A 185 -6.17 5.05 6.32
CA SER A 185 -6.88 3.81 6.63
C SER A 185 -5.89 2.65 6.73
N LEU A 186 -6.21 1.66 7.55
CA LEU A 186 -5.46 0.40 7.67
C LEU A 186 -6.36 -0.74 7.18
N HIS A 187 -5.88 -1.62 6.32
CA HIS A 187 -6.65 -2.80 5.89
C HIS A 187 -5.81 -4.06 5.81
N HIS A 188 -6.45 -5.21 6.04
CA HIS A 188 -5.87 -6.54 5.97
C HIS A 188 -5.61 -6.96 4.51
N THR A 189 -4.56 -7.74 4.30
CA THR A 189 -4.16 -8.22 2.96
C THR A 189 -5.26 -8.95 2.19
N ASP A 190 -6.09 -9.71 2.90
CA ASP A 190 -7.24 -10.44 2.34
C ASP A 190 -8.55 -9.63 2.30
N LEU A 191 -8.57 -8.36 2.71
CA LEU A 191 -9.81 -7.58 2.63
C LEU A 191 -10.15 -7.28 1.17
N VAL A 192 -11.35 -7.67 0.74
CA VAL A 192 -11.86 -7.35 -0.61
C VAL A 192 -12.14 -5.86 -0.69
N HIS A 193 -11.43 -5.17 -1.58
CA HIS A 193 -11.51 -3.71 -1.72
C HIS A 193 -11.37 -3.24 -3.17
N ALA A 194 -11.87 -2.03 -3.44
CA ALA A 194 -11.91 -1.40 -4.75
C ALA A 194 -11.85 0.13 -4.63
N SER A 195 -11.72 0.86 -5.74
CA SER A 195 -11.91 2.32 -5.74
C SER A 195 -12.41 2.85 -7.09
N GLY A 196 -13.29 3.87 -7.06
CA GLY A 196 -13.94 4.46 -8.26
C GLY A 196 -13.16 5.62 -8.89
N SER A 197 -13.72 6.29 -9.89
CA SER A 197 -13.16 7.47 -10.56
C SER A 197 -12.86 8.63 -9.59
N ASN A 198 -12.02 9.57 -10.02
CA ASN A 198 -11.85 10.84 -9.31
C ASN A 198 -12.60 11.92 -10.09
N ASP A 199 -13.77 12.30 -9.59
CA ASP A 199 -14.63 13.34 -10.19
C ASP A 199 -14.46 14.70 -9.50
N SER A 200 -13.42 14.86 -8.67
CA SER A 200 -13.09 16.12 -8.00
C SER A 200 -12.10 16.96 -8.81
N ASP A 201 -11.97 18.23 -8.42
CA ASP A 201 -11.11 19.23 -9.08
C ASP A 201 -9.62 19.13 -8.67
N ASP A 202 -9.29 18.29 -7.68
CA ASP A 202 -7.91 18.03 -7.26
C ASP A 202 -7.48 16.59 -7.60
N ARG A 203 -6.16 16.38 -7.64
CA ARG A 203 -5.56 15.05 -7.77
C ARG A 203 -5.75 14.30 -6.46
N ARG A 204 -6.12 13.02 -6.55
CA ARG A 204 -6.22 12.12 -5.40
C ARG A 204 -4.91 11.34 -5.23
N LEU A 205 -4.17 11.67 -4.17
CA LEU A 205 -2.84 11.15 -3.83
C LEU A 205 -2.92 10.25 -2.60
N GLY A 206 -2.86 8.94 -2.84
CA GLY A 206 -2.78 7.93 -1.79
C GLY A 206 -1.45 7.20 -1.79
N TYR A 207 -0.78 7.12 -0.65
CA TYR A 207 0.43 6.33 -0.50
C TYR A 207 0.13 5.06 0.30
N ALA A 208 0.12 3.91 -0.38
CA ALA A 208 -0.11 2.61 0.22
C ALA A 208 1.21 2.00 0.68
N ILE A 209 1.36 1.77 1.98
CA ILE A 209 2.55 1.17 2.60
C ILE A 209 2.18 -0.21 3.11
N SER A 210 2.91 -1.23 2.65
CA SER A 210 2.71 -2.63 3.01
C SER A 210 3.59 -3.01 4.19
N TYR A 211 3.03 -2.98 5.40
CA TYR A 211 3.71 -3.42 6.62
C TYR A 211 3.46 -4.90 6.89
N ILE A 212 4.49 -5.60 7.37
CA ILE A 212 4.42 -7.02 7.74
C ILE A 212 5.10 -7.23 9.10
N PRO A 213 4.63 -8.17 9.93
CA PRO A 213 5.36 -8.59 11.11
C PRO A 213 6.58 -9.43 10.72
N ALA A 214 7.66 -9.34 11.49
CA ALA A 214 8.94 -9.96 11.13
C ALA A 214 8.92 -11.49 11.03
N HIS A 215 7.96 -12.17 11.67
CA HIS A 215 7.85 -13.63 11.61
C HIS A 215 7.25 -14.13 10.30
N VAL A 216 6.60 -13.27 9.50
CA VAL A 216 6.05 -13.62 8.20
C VAL A 216 7.17 -14.03 7.24
N ARG A 217 6.86 -14.99 6.36
CA ARG A 217 7.80 -15.56 5.41
C ARG A 217 7.29 -15.38 3.99
N PRO A 218 8.18 -15.10 3.03
CA PRO A 218 7.83 -15.16 1.63
C PRO A 218 7.61 -16.62 1.19
N VAL A 219 6.63 -16.84 0.33
CA VAL A 219 6.31 -18.13 -0.29
C VAL A 219 6.75 -18.08 -1.74
N GLY A 220 7.67 -18.95 -2.13
CA GLY A 220 8.13 -19.07 -3.51
C GLY A 220 9.63 -19.29 -3.63
N ALA A 221 10.09 -19.41 -4.88
CA ALA A 221 11.50 -19.70 -5.18
C ALA A 221 12.43 -18.48 -5.05
N VAL A 222 11.88 -17.27 -5.08
CA VAL A 222 12.63 -16.02 -4.99
C VAL A 222 12.52 -15.46 -3.58
N LYS A 223 13.65 -15.11 -2.97
CA LYS A 223 13.66 -14.41 -1.67
C LYS A 223 13.55 -12.89 -1.92
N PRO A 224 12.41 -12.24 -1.63
CA PRO A 224 12.27 -10.80 -1.78
C PRO A 224 13.01 -10.03 -0.67
N SER A 225 13.09 -8.73 -0.85
CA SER A 225 13.68 -7.80 0.12
C SER A 225 12.63 -6.98 0.88
N ALA A 226 12.94 -6.59 2.11
CA ALA A 226 12.09 -5.76 2.96
C ALA A 226 12.93 -4.86 3.88
N LEU A 227 12.37 -3.73 4.29
CA LEU A 227 13.02 -2.74 5.15
C LEU A 227 12.52 -2.88 6.59
N CYS A 228 13.41 -3.17 7.53
CA CYS A 228 13.05 -3.15 8.96
C CYS A 228 12.88 -1.70 9.45
N VAL A 229 11.68 -1.35 9.91
CA VAL A 229 11.34 0.01 10.36
C VAL A 229 11.10 0.12 11.86
N ARG A 230 10.86 -1.01 12.54
CA ARG A 230 10.75 -1.09 14.00
C ARG A 230 11.10 -2.49 14.51
N GLY A 231 11.64 -2.57 15.72
CA GLY A 231 11.93 -3.85 16.37
C GLY A 231 13.09 -4.60 15.70
N ARG A 232 12.91 -5.91 15.50
CA ARG A 232 13.95 -6.82 14.99
C ARG A 232 13.53 -7.48 13.68
N ASP A 233 14.46 -7.57 12.74
CA ASP A 233 14.36 -8.45 11.57
C ASP A 233 14.71 -9.90 11.99
N HIS A 234 13.91 -10.86 11.54
CA HIS A 234 14.08 -12.29 11.82
C HIS A 234 14.84 -13.01 10.68
N GLY A 235 15.24 -12.31 9.62
CA GLY A 235 16.06 -12.84 8.52
C GLY A 235 15.26 -13.56 7.43
N ASN A 236 13.93 -13.44 7.44
CA ASN A 236 13.05 -14.04 6.44
C ASN A 236 13.14 -13.35 5.05
N PHE A 237 13.57 -12.09 5.02
CA PHE A 237 13.74 -11.28 3.80
C PHE A 237 15.22 -10.94 3.56
N LEU A 238 15.55 -10.49 2.36
CA LEU A 238 16.82 -9.80 2.13
C LEU A 238 16.72 -8.38 2.74
N PRO A 239 17.71 -7.93 3.54
CA PRO A 239 17.58 -6.66 4.23
C PRO A 239 17.73 -5.48 3.27
N GLU A 240 16.78 -4.56 3.33
CA GLU A 240 16.92 -3.22 2.75
C GLU A 240 17.51 -2.26 3.79
N GLY A 241 18.28 -1.28 3.31
CA GLY A 241 18.80 -0.20 4.14
C GLY A 241 17.90 1.04 4.03
N ARG A 242 17.81 1.80 5.12
CA ARG A 242 17.15 3.10 5.11
C ARG A 242 17.82 4.04 4.10
N LEU A 243 17.02 4.90 3.48
CA LEU A 243 17.50 5.90 2.53
C LEU A 243 18.58 6.78 3.17
N ALA A 244 19.72 6.92 2.49
CA ALA A 244 20.84 7.72 2.98
C ALA A 244 20.94 9.07 2.25
N SER A 245 20.76 9.05 0.92
CA SER A 245 20.83 10.25 0.09
C SER A 245 19.90 10.12 -1.10
N ALA A 246 18.69 10.70 -0.98
CA ALA A 246 17.66 10.62 -2.01
C ALA A 246 18.20 10.76 -3.44
N LEU A 247 17.73 9.85 -4.31
CA LEU A 247 18.02 9.83 -5.75
C LEU A 247 19.50 9.64 -6.14
N SER A 248 20.38 9.24 -5.21
CA SER A 248 21.76 8.85 -5.50
C SER A 248 21.84 7.66 -6.46
N GLU A 249 22.97 7.47 -7.15
CA GLU A 249 23.18 6.30 -8.02
C GLU A 249 23.06 4.98 -7.23
N GLU A 250 23.54 4.97 -5.99
CA GLU A 250 23.45 3.80 -5.12
C GLU A 250 22.00 3.48 -4.74
N ASP A 251 21.21 4.48 -4.36
CA ASP A 251 19.81 4.28 -3.98
C ASP A 251 18.95 3.85 -5.18
N ARG A 252 19.23 4.39 -6.37
CA ARG A 252 18.61 3.92 -7.63
C ARG A 252 18.96 2.46 -7.93
N ARG A 253 20.20 2.05 -7.67
CA ARG A 253 20.63 0.65 -7.83
C ARG A 253 19.90 -0.27 -6.84
N ARG A 254 19.88 0.09 -5.55
CA ARG A 254 19.19 -0.66 -4.49
C ARG A 254 17.68 -0.79 -4.77
N HIS A 255 17.03 0.30 -5.16
CA HIS A 255 15.63 0.32 -5.56
C HIS A 255 15.34 -0.62 -6.75
N LYS A 256 16.17 -0.56 -7.79
CA LYS A 256 16.04 -1.43 -8.96
C LYS A 256 16.19 -2.91 -8.60
N GLU A 257 17.15 -3.25 -7.74
CA GLU A 257 17.36 -4.61 -7.25
C GLU A 257 16.17 -5.11 -6.42
N ALA A 258 15.67 -4.29 -5.49
CA ALA A 258 14.51 -4.61 -4.66
C ALA A 258 13.23 -4.84 -5.51
N LEU A 259 12.99 -4.00 -6.52
CA LEU A 259 11.86 -4.18 -7.44
C LEU A 259 12.03 -5.42 -8.34
N ALA A 260 13.25 -5.72 -8.78
CA ALA A 260 13.51 -6.90 -9.59
C ALA A 260 13.21 -8.19 -8.81
N LEU A 261 13.61 -8.26 -7.54
CA LEU A 261 13.29 -9.39 -6.66
C LEU A 261 11.77 -9.52 -6.44
N PHE A 262 11.10 -8.41 -6.15
CA PHE A 262 9.64 -8.41 -5.96
C PHE A 262 8.89 -8.89 -7.21
N ARG A 263 9.27 -8.40 -8.40
CA ARG A 263 8.67 -8.83 -9.66
C ARG A 263 8.96 -10.29 -9.99
N ALA A 264 10.21 -10.74 -9.78
CA ALA A 264 10.57 -12.12 -10.01
C ALA A 264 9.76 -13.09 -9.14
N LEU A 265 9.41 -12.70 -7.90
CA LEU A 265 8.50 -13.47 -7.06
C LEU A 265 7.09 -13.52 -7.65
N GLN A 266 6.55 -12.39 -8.11
CA GLN A 266 5.22 -12.34 -8.75
C GLN A 266 5.15 -13.18 -10.02
N ASP A 267 6.20 -13.15 -10.85
CA ASP A 267 6.29 -13.92 -12.08
C ASP A 267 6.44 -15.43 -11.79
N ALA A 268 7.18 -15.80 -10.73
CA ALA A 268 7.36 -17.20 -10.32
C ALA A 268 6.09 -17.79 -9.69
N GLY A 269 5.40 -17.03 -8.84
CA GLY A 269 4.13 -17.43 -8.24
C GLY A 269 3.03 -17.65 -9.29
N PHE A 270 3.06 -16.86 -10.37
CA PHE A 270 2.20 -17.05 -11.53
C PHE A 270 2.44 -18.38 -12.24
N ALA A 271 3.69 -18.81 -12.41
CA ALA A 271 4.00 -20.08 -13.06
C ALA A 271 3.56 -21.30 -12.22
N GLY A 272 3.48 -21.17 -10.90
CA GLY A 272 3.05 -22.24 -9.99
C GLY A 272 1.54 -22.46 -9.89
N ALA A 273 0.72 -21.47 -10.27
CA ALA A 273 -0.74 -21.58 -10.30
C ALA A 273 -1.28 -22.14 -11.63
N ALA A 274 -0.42 -22.30 -12.64
CA ALA A 274 -0.77 -22.80 -13.97
C ALA A 274 -0.40 -24.30 -14.18
N ALA A 275 -0.09 -25.04 -13.11
CA ALA A 275 0.31 -26.45 -13.15
C ALA A 275 -0.65 -27.35 -12.37
#